data_AF-A0A7S1MZU8-F1
#
_entry.id   AF-A0A7S1MZU8-F1
#
_cell.length_a   1.000
_cell.length_b   1.000
_cell.length_c   1.000
_cell.angle_alpha   90.00
_cell.angle_beta   90.00
_cell.angle_gamma   90.00
#
_symmetry.space_group_name_H-M   'P 1'
#
loop_
_entity.id
_entity.type
_entity.pdbx_description
1 polymer ?
#
loop_
_entity_poly.entity_id
_entity_poly.type
_entity_poly.pdbx_seq_one_letter_code
_entity_poly.pdbx_strand_id
1 'polypeptide(L)'
;QRPRKLTIHGGDGNDYVFLLKGHEDLRQDERVMQLFGLVNTLLQNDRTTSENDLSIARYSVTPLSPNSGLIGWVPNCDTLHTLIREFREARKIPLNIEHRLMMAMAPDYEHLPLINKVEVFEHALNETTGDDLAKV
;
A
#
# COMPACT_ATOMS: atom_id res chain seq x y z
N GLN A 1 5.48 9.37 12.60
CA GLN A 1 5.89 8.14 13.29
C GLN A 1 7.35 7.73 13.09
N ARG A 2 8.05 8.06 11.98
CA ARG A 2 9.50 7.76 11.78
C ARG A 2 9.89 6.33 12.24
N PRO A 3 9.26 5.29 11.66
CA PRO A 3 9.54 3.92 12.05
C PRO A 3 11.01 3.56 11.77
N ARG A 4 11.58 2.63 12.55
CA ARG A 4 12.98 2.21 12.40
C ARG A 4 13.05 0.85 11.71
N LYS A 5 13.97 0.70 10.76
CA LYS A 5 14.32 -0.60 10.20
C LYS A 5 15.36 -1.26 11.10
N LEU A 6 15.03 -2.41 11.67
CA LEU A 6 15.87 -3.20 12.57
C LEU A 6 16.20 -4.52 11.89
N THR A 7 17.44 -4.98 12.00
CA THR A 7 17.84 -6.33 11.60
C THR A 7 18.24 -7.11 12.84
N ILE A 8 17.73 -8.34 12.98
CA ILE A 8 18.05 -9.28 14.06
C ILE A 8 18.73 -10.48 13.44
N HIS A 9 19.93 -10.80 13.90
CA HIS A 9 20.68 -11.99 13.48
C HIS A 9 20.21 -13.21 14.28
N GLY A 10 19.65 -14.20 13.58
CA GLY A 10 19.19 -15.44 14.18
C GLY A 10 20.35 -16.39 14.51
N GLY A 11 20.13 -17.28 15.48
CA GLY A 11 21.08 -18.34 15.82
C GLY A 11 21.22 -19.41 14.71
N ASP A 12 20.31 -19.41 13.74
CA ASP A 12 20.36 -20.20 12.51
C ASP A 12 21.25 -19.57 11.41
N GLY A 13 21.83 -18.39 11.67
CA GLY A 13 22.68 -17.66 10.74
C GLY A 13 21.93 -16.79 9.75
N ASN A 14 20.60 -16.66 9.86
CA ASN A 14 19.78 -15.84 8.96
C ASN A 14 19.49 -14.45 9.54
N ASP A 15 19.31 -13.47 8.65
CA ASP A 15 18.96 -12.10 9.00
C ASP A 15 17.45 -11.89 8.92
N TYR A 16 16.86 -11.45 10.03
CA TYR A 16 15.44 -11.14 10.14
C TYR A 16 15.24 -9.65 10.23
N VAL A 17 14.62 -9.06 9.22
CA VAL A 17 14.40 -7.62 9.14
C VAL A 17 13.01 -7.28 9.63
N PHE A 18 12.91 -6.25 10.46
CA PHE A 18 11.67 -5.75 11.05
C PHE A 18 11.56 -4.24 10.91
N LEU A 19 10.33 -3.75 10.88
CA LEU A 19 9.96 -2.37 11.05
C LEU A 19 9.47 -2.16 12.49
N LEU A 20 10.23 -1.41 13.28
CA LEU A 20 9.84 -0.99 14.62
C LEU A 20 8.96 0.25 14.52
N LYS A 21 7.71 0.11 14.95
CA LYS A 21 6.75 1.22 15.08
C LYS A 21 6.60 1.60 16.55
N GLY A 22 6.63 2.90 16.80
CA GLY A 22 6.35 3.50 18.11
C GLY A 22 5.17 4.46 18.02
N HIS A 23 4.49 4.64 19.15
CA HIS A 23 3.24 5.37 19.28
C HIS A 23 2.10 4.79 18.43
N GLU A 24 2.07 3.47 18.29
CA GLU A 24 1.04 2.75 17.54
C GLU A 24 0.74 1.42 18.23
N ASP A 25 -0.55 1.10 18.37
CA ASP A 25 -1.02 -0.15 18.95
C ASP A 25 -1.20 -1.19 17.83
N LEU A 26 -0.25 -2.12 17.70
CA LEU A 26 -0.26 -3.13 16.64
C LEU A 26 -1.13 -4.35 16.94
N ARG A 27 -1.90 -4.35 18.03
CA ARG A 27 -2.80 -5.48 18.34
C ARG A 27 -3.90 -5.64 17.29
N GLN A 28 -4.36 -4.56 16.67
CA GLN A 28 -5.33 -4.66 15.58
C GLN A 28 -4.72 -5.35 14.36
N ASP A 29 -3.52 -4.92 13.93
CA ASP A 29 -2.78 -5.54 12.84
C ASP A 29 -2.51 -7.03 13.09
N GLU A 30 -2.12 -7.40 14.31
CA GLU A 30 -1.94 -8.80 14.71
C GLU A 30 -3.22 -9.63 14.49
N ARG A 31 -4.38 -9.12 14.91
CA ARG A 31 -5.67 -9.82 14.72
C ARG A 31 -6.08 -9.89 13.26
N VAL A 32 -5.81 -8.86 12.47
CA VAL A 32 -6.05 -8.88 11.02
C VAL A 32 -5.15 -9.94 10.34
N MET A 33 -3.88 -10.07 10.73
CA MET A 33 -3.01 -11.12 10.20
C MET A 33 -3.45 -12.54 10.59
N GLN A 34 -4.06 -12.71 11.76
CA GLN A 34 -4.70 -13.98 12.17
C GLN A 34 -5.94 -14.27 11.31
N LEU A 35 -6.80 -13.27 11.10
CA LEU A 35 -7.97 -13.39 10.24
C LEU A 35 -7.57 -13.76 8.80
N PHE A 36 -6.56 -13.10 8.23
CA PHE A 36 -6.05 -13.47 6.90
C PHE A 36 -5.48 -14.89 6.88
N GLY A 37 -4.93 -15.38 7.99
CA GLY A 37 -4.56 -16.78 8.12
C GLY A 37 -5.76 -17.71 7.96
N LEU A 38 -6.87 -17.41 8.64
CA LEU A 38 -8.13 -18.14 8.49
C LEU A 38 -8.68 -18.06 7.05
N VAL A 39 -8.67 -16.87 6.45
CA VAL A 39 -9.13 -16.68 5.06
C VAL A 39 -8.31 -17.54 4.09
N ASN A 40 -6.98 -17.56 4.22
CA ASN A 40 -6.13 -18.39 3.37
C ASN A 40 -6.43 -19.88 3.55
N THR A 41 -6.73 -20.34 4.76
CA THR A 41 -7.19 -21.73 4.99
C THR A 41 -8.50 -22.02 4.25
N LEU A 42 -9.45 -21.09 4.25
CA LEU A 42 -10.71 -21.25 3.52
C LEU A 42 -10.50 -21.28 2.00
N LEU A 43 -9.64 -20.40 1.47
CA LEU A 43 -9.28 -20.38 0.04
C LEU A 43 -8.56 -21.66 -0.40
N GLN A 44 -7.71 -22.24 0.45
CA GLN A 44 -7.04 -23.50 0.12
C GLN A 44 -7.97 -24.71 0.13
N ASN A 45 -9.03 -24.68 0.95
CA ASN A 45 -9.98 -25.78 1.09
C ASN A 45 -11.04 -25.81 -0.02
N ASP A 46 -11.31 -24.68 -0.68
CA ASP A 46 -12.19 -24.63 -1.84
C ASP A 46 -11.42 -24.96 -3.12
N ARG A 47 -11.94 -25.90 -3.91
CA ARG A 47 -11.25 -26.39 -5.12
C ARG A 47 -10.96 -25.27 -6.12
N THR A 48 -11.94 -24.39 -6.37
CA THR A 48 -11.82 -23.34 -7.39
C THR A 48 -10.75 -22.33 -7.03
N THR A 49 -10.71 -21.90 -5.79
CA THR A 49 -9.75 -20.90 -5.31
C THR A 49 -8.35 -21.50 -5.08
N SER A 50 -8.27 -22.76 -4.68
CA SER A 50 -7.02 -23.52 -4.56
C SER A 50 -6.36 -23.78 -5.91
N GLU A 51 -7.13 -24.14 -6.95
CA GLU A 51 -6.61 -24.31 -8.33
C GLU A 51 -6.04 -23.00 -8.93
N ASN A 52 -6.41 -21.84 -8.38
CA ASN A 52 -5.91 -20.53 -8.81
C ASN A 52 -4.85 -19.94 -7.85
N ASP A 53 -4.35 -20.72 -6.89
CA ASP A 53 -3.34 -20.32 -5.90
C ASP A 53 -3.66 -19.01 -5.16
N LEU A 54 -4.95 -18.76 -4.90
CA LEU A 54 -5.38 -17.52 -4.25
C LEU A 54 -4.98 -17.51 -2.77
N SER A 55 -4.21 -16.49 -2.39
CA SER A 55 -3.87 -16.25 -0.99
C SER A 55 -3.59 -14.78 -0.73
N ILE A 56 -3.90 -14.34 0.49
CA ILE A 56 -3.54 -13.02 0.99
C ILE A 56 -2.11 -13.11 1.52
N ALA A 57 -1.21 -12.27 0.99
CA ALA A 57 0.13 -12.13 1.53
C ALA A 57 0.07 -11.59 2.97
N ARG A 58 0.73 -12.28 3.90
CA ARG A 58 0.78 -11.92 5.32
C ARG A 58 2.21 -11.59 5.74
N TYR A 59 2.32 -10.79 6.79
CA TYR A 59 3.58 -10.48 7.45
C TYR A 59 3.44 -10.69 8.96
N SER A 60 4.56 -10.88 9.65
CA SER A 60 4.54 -11.04 11.10
C SER A 60 4.24 -9.71 11.79
N VAL A 61 3.42 -9.72 12.82
CA VAL A 61 3.19 -8.56 13.70
C VAL A 61 3.42 -9.03 15.12
N THR A 62 4.25 -8.31 15.87
CA THR A 62 4.58 -8.62 17.26
C THR A 62 4.43 -7.37 18.10
N PRO A 63 3.28 -7.19 18.78
CA PRO A 63 3.11 -6.12 19.76
C PRO A 63 4.14 -6.28 20.89
N LEU A 64 4.83 -5.18 21.23
CA LEU A 64 5.82 -5.15 22.32
C LEU A 64 5.27 -4.45 23.56
N SER A 65 4.41 -3.44 23.34
CA SER A 65 3.70 -2.69 24.38
C SER A 65 2.37 -2.19 23.81
N PRO A 66 1.50 -1.54 24.62
CA PRO A 66 0.27 -0.92 24.10
C PRO A 66 0.48 0.20 23.07
N ASN A 67 1.72 0.66 22.87
CA ASN A 67 2.06 1.76 21.96
C ASN A 67 3.30 1.47 21.11
N SER A 68 3.77 0.22 21.03
CA SER A 68 4.89 -0.13 20.18
C SER A 68 4.84 -1.58 19.75
N GLY A 69 5.49 -1.88 18.63
CA GLY A 69 5.65 -3.25 18.17
C GLY A 69 6.50 -3.37 16.92
N LEU A 70 6.72 -4.62 16.51
CA LEU A 70 7.47 -4.98 15.33
C LEU A 70 6.52 -5.46 14.23
N ILE A 71 6.82 -5.06 13.00
CA ILE A 71 6.23 -5.59 11.78
C ILE A 71 7.34 -6.28 11.00
N GLY A 72 7.13 -7.52 10.55
CA GLY A 72 8.07 -8.23 9.70
C GLY A 72 8.25 -7.49 8.38
N TRP A 73 9.50 -7.28 7.97
CA TRP A 73 9.79 -6.64 6.69
C TRP A 73 9.41 -7.58 5.55
N VAL A 74 8.62 -7.10 4.60
CA VAL A 74 8.30 -7.84 3.38
C VAL A 74 9.37 -7.52 2.34
N PRO A 75 10.22 -8.49 1.93
CA PRO A 75 11.24 -8.25 0.93
C PRO A 75 10.62 -8.11 -0.47
N ASN A 76 11.36 -7.49 -1.39
CA ASN A 76 11.00 -7.39 -2.81
C ASN A 76 9.58 -6.81 -3.05
N CYS A 77 9.22 -5.79 -2.27
CA CYS A 77 7.94 -5.12 -2.38
C CYS A 77 8.15 -3.61 -2.35
N ASP A 78 7.43 -2.92 -3.21
CA ASP A 78 7.36 -1.47 -3.27
C ASP A 78 5.92 -1.00 -3.12
N THR A 79 5.76 0.24 -2.67
CA THR A 79 4.43 0.85 -2.64
C THR A 79 4.02 1.26 -4.05
N LEU A 80 2.73 1.17 -4.36
CA LEU A 80 2.17 1.65 -5.63
C LEU A 80 2.63 3.08 -5.96
N HIS A 81 2.66 3.96 -4.94
CA HIS A 81 3.16 5.32 -5.09
C HIS A 81 4.63 5.38 -5.55
N THR A 82 5.49 4.52 -5.02
CA THR A 82 6.91 4.47 -5.41
C THR A 82 7.05 4.00 -6.86
N LEU A 83 6.34 2.94 -7.24
CA LEU A 83 6.33 2.42 -8.62
C LEU A 83 5.87 3.49 -9.63
N ILE A 84 4.74 4.16 -9.36
CA ILE A 84 4.23 5.22 -10.24
C ILE A 84 5.20 6.41 -10.30
N ARG A 85 5.77 6.81 -9.16
CA ARG A 85 6.72 7.93 -9.09
C ARG A 85 7.96 7.67 -9.94
N GLU A 86 8.58 6.50 -9.79
CA GLU A 86 9.78 6.13 -10.56
C GLU A 86 9.48 6.02 -12.06
N PHE A 87 8.36 5.39 -12.42
CA PHE A 87 7.90 5.28 -13.81
C PHE A 87 7.72 6.65 -14.48
N ARG A 88 7.03 7.57 -13.80
CA ARG A 88 6.74 8.93 -14.28
C ARG A 88 7.99 9.79 -14.34
N GLU A 89 8.85 9.72 -13.33
CA GLU A 89 10.12 10.45 -13.30
C GLU A 89 11.03 10.07 -14.47
N ALA A 90 11.16 8.76 -14.75
CA ALA A 90 11.94 8.26 -15.89
C ALA A 90 11.43 8.77 -17.25
N ARG A 91 10.13 9.08 -17.35
CA ARG A 91 9.47 9.59 -18.57
C ARG A 91 9.22 11.10 -18.55
N LYS A 92 9.70 11.80 -17.51
CA LYS A 92 9.49 13.25 -17.30
C LYS A 92 8.01 13.65 -17.23
N ILE A 93 7.16 12.73 -16.77
CA ILE A 93 5.75 13.00 -16.49
C ILE A 93 5.64 13.58 -15.07
N PRO A 94 4.96 14.74 -14.87
CA PRO A 94 4.74 15.26 -13.53
C PRO A 94 3.93 14.30 -12.67
N LEU A 95 4.40 14.00 -11.45
CA LEU A 95 3.71 13.06 -10.54
C LEU A 95 2.26 13.46 -10.23
N ASN A 96 1.98 14.76 -10.18
CA ASN A 96 0.68 15.32 -9.83
C ASN A 96 -0.05 15.92 -11.05
N ILE A 97 0.17 15.41 -12.26
CA ILE A 97 -0.41 15.97 -13.48
C ILE A 97 -1.95 16.04 -13.43
N GLU A 98 -2.61 15.00 -12.92
CA GLU A 98 -4.07 14.95 -12.76
C GLU A 98 -4.55 16.10 -11.86
N HIS A 99 -3.92 16.24 -10.70
CA HIS A 99 -4.24 17.31 -9.75
C HIS A 99 -3.98 18.70 -10.35
N ARG A 100 -2.93 18.86 -11.16
CA ARG A 100 -2.64 20.13 -11.85
C ARG A 100 -3.71 20.47 -12.88
N LEU A 101 -4.22 19.49 -13.63
CA LEU A 101 -5.31 19.69 -14.58
C LEU A 101 -6.60 20.09 -13.84
N MET A 102 -6.92 19.40 -12.74
CA MET A 102 -8.07 19.75 -11.91
C MET A 102 -7.99 21.19 -11.40
N MET A 103 -6.84 21.60 -10.84
CA MET A 103 -6.65 22.95 -10.30
C MET A 103 -6.58 24.04 -11.38
N ALA A 104 -6.16 23.69 -12.60
CA ALA A 104 -6.20 24.60 -13.73
C ALA A 104 -7.64 24.88 -14.19
N MET A 105 -8.51 23.88 -14.14
CA MET A 105 -9.94 24.02 -14.45
C MET A 105 -10.71 24.73 -13.33
N ALA A 106 -10.50 24.31 -12.09
CA ALA A 106 -11.14 24.87 -10.90
C ALA A 106 -10.15 25.02 -9.75
N PRO A 107 -9.57 26.22 -9.54
CA PRO A 107 -8.63 26.49 -8.46
C PRO A 107 -9.20 26.25 -7.07
N ASP A 108 -10.53 26.33 -6.92
CA ASP A 108 -11.24 26.15 -5.66
C ASP A 108 -12.03 24.83 -5.62
N TYR A 109 -11.42 23.75 -6.11
CA TYR A 109 -12.05 22.42 -6.23
C TYR A 109 -12.70 21.94 -4.92
N GLU A 110 -12.08 22.21 -3.75
CA GLU A 110 -12.57 21.71 -2.47
C GLU A 110 -13.95 22.25 -2.08
N HIS A 111 -14.28 23.47 -2.48
CA HIS A 111 -15.54 24.14 -2.15
C HIS A 111 -16.64 23.94 -3.20
N LEU A 112 -16.35 23.22 -4.28
CA LEU A 112 -17.34 22.95 -5.32
C LEU A 112 -18.45 21.98 -4.85
N PRO A 113 -19.70 22.19 -5.32
CA PRO A 113 -20.75 21.17 -5.23
C PRO A 113 -20.32 19.85 -5.88
N LEU A 114 -20.90 18.74 -5.44
CA LEU A 114 -20.53 17.41 -5.93
C LEU A 114 -20.57 17.28 -7.46
N ILE A 115 -21.60 17.84 -8.11
CA ILE A 115 -21.74 17.74 -9.56
C ILE A 115 -20.59 18.44 -10.30
N ASN A 116 -20.14 19.59 -9.80
CA ASN A 116 -19.00 20.31 -10.36
C ASN A 116 -17.67 19.60 -10.04
N LYS A 117 -17.56 18.94 -8.88
CA LYS A 117 -16.39 18.09 -8.58
C LYS A 117 -16.27 16.92 -9.56
N VAL A 118 -17.39 16.29 -9.90
CA VAL A 118 -17.43 15.21 -10.90
C VAL A 118 -16.96 15.73 -12.25
N GLU A 119 -17.48 16.88 -12.69
CA GLU A 119 -17.07 17.51 -13.96
C GLU A 119 -15.56 17.78 -14.01
N VAL A 120 -14.98 18.36 -12.95
CA VAL A 120 -13.54 18.64 -12.88
C VAL A 120 -12.71 17.36 -12.84
N PHE A 121 -13.19 16.33 -12.13
CA PHE A 121 -12.53 15.03 -12.07
C PHE A 121 -12.56 14.32 -13.43
N GLU A 122 -13.70 14.29 -14.11
CA GLU A 122 -13.86 13.70 -15.45
C GLU A 122 -12.98 14.40 -16.47
N HIS A 123 -12.84 15.73 -16.38
CA HIS A 123 -11.91 16.48 -17.22
C HIS A 123 -10.47 15.98 -17.06
N ALA A 124 -9.96 15.90 -15.82
CA ALA A 124 -8.60 15.42 -15.58
C ALA A 124 -8.41 13.94 -15.95
N LEU A 125 -9.45 13.12 -15.78
CA LEU A 125 -9.45 11.71 -16.17
C LEU A 125 -9.37 11.54 -17.69
N ASN A 126 -10.10 12.34 -18.47
CA ASN A 126 -10.10 12.25 -19.93
C ASN A 126 -8.81 12.79 -20.57
N GLU A 127 -8.14 13.73 -19.90
CA GLU A 127 -6.88 14.32 -20.34
C GLU A 127 -5.64 13.48 -19.93
N THR A 128 -5.83 12.38 -19.21
CA THR A 128 -4.74 11.48 -18.77
C THR A 128 -5.03 10.02 -19.15
N THR A 129 -3.98 9.21 -19.38
CA THR A 129 -4.16 7.83 -19.87
C THR A 129 -4.38 6.80 -18.78
N GLY A 130 -3.89 7.04 -17.57
CA GLY A 130 -4.05 6.13 -16.42
C GLY A 130 -3.37 4.76 -16.57
N ASP A 131 -2.45 4.60 -17.52
CA ASP A 131 -1.86 3.30 -17.88
C ASP A 131 -0.45 3.08 -17.30
N ASP A 132 -0.01 3.94 -16.37
CA ASP A 132 1.32 3.88 -15.77
C ASP A 132 1.61 2.52 -15.17
N LEU A 133 0.73 2.02 -14.28
CA LEU A 133 0.93 0.76 -13.57
C LEU A 133 0.96 -0.45 -14.51
N ALA A 134 0.18 -0.42 -15.58
CA ALA A 134 0.18 -1.49 -16.59
C ALA A 134 1.49 -1.52 -17.41
N LYS A 135 2.27 -0.42 -17.38
CA LYS A 135 3.52 -0.23 -18.10
C LYS A 135 4.76 -0.25 -17.19
N VAL A 136 4.58 -0.40 -15.87
CA VAL A 136 5.67 -0.61 -14.90
C VAL A 136 6.34 -1.95 -15.16
#